data_AF-A0AAE9IIS4-F1
#
_entry.id   AF-A0AAE9IIS4-F1
#
_cell.length_a   1.000
_cell.length_b   1.000
_cell.length_c   1.000
_cell.angle_alpha   90.00
_cell.angle_beta   90.00
_cell.angle_gamma   90.00
#
_symmetry.space_group_name_H-M   'P 1'
#
loop_
_entity.id
_entity.type
_entity.pdbx_description
1 polymer ?
#
loop_
_entity_poly.entity_id
_entity_poly.type
_entity_poly.pdbx_seq_one_letter_code
_entity_poly.pdbx_strand_id
1 'polypeptide(L)'
;MIYTVCASILRLIYRVLFRLEAVGRENVPAEGGVLLCSNHISNLDPPTVGILLKRKVHFMAKAELFNVPVLGPLIGKLGAFPVKRGGVSKESIKLALNILRDGKVMGIFPEGSRGAGGIGKKGAASFALRSGAAAVPVAIIGDYKLFRKTKVLYGKPVNLDAYQKGADFEGDPLELATEAIMSRIRTMKETGKPTNN
;
A
#
# COMPACT_ATOMS: atom_id res chain seq x y z
N MET A 1 -15.25 -16.78 -3.07
CA MET A 1 -16.51 -16.66 -2.30
C MET A 1 -16.34 -15.92 -0.97
N ILE A 2 -15.49 -16.37 -0.03
CA ILE A 2 -15.37 -15.67 1.28
C ILE A 2 -14.76 -14.27 1.13
N TYR A 3 -13.68 -14.11 0.35
CA TYR A 3 -13.08 -12.79 0.10
C TYR A 3 -14.09 -11.79 -0.46
N THR A 4 -14.88 -12.20 -1.45
CA THR A 4 -15.86 -11.33 -2.13
C THR A 4 -17.00 -10.93 -1.21
N VAL A 5 -17.47 -11.84 -0.34
CA VAL A 5 -18.50 -11.53 0.66
C VAL A 5 -17.97 -10.55 1.71
N CYS A 6 -16.81 -10.84 2.31
CA CYS A 6 -16.21 -9.96 3.32
C CYS A 6 -15.87 -8.58 2.74
N ALA A 7 -15.31 -8.54 1.54
CA ALA A 7 -15.06 -7.29 0.83
C ALA A 7 -16.36 -6.53 0.56
N SER A 8 -17.44 -7.19 0.15
CA SER A 8 -18.73 -6.52 -0.11
C SER A 8 -19.37 -5.94 1.16
N ILE A 9 -19.31 -6.68 2.27
CA ILE A 9 -19.78 -6.19 3.58
C ILE A 9 -18.96 -4.99 4.01
N LEU A 10 -17.63 -5.09 3.96
CA LEU A 10 -16.75 -3.96 4.31
C LEU A 10 -16.97 -2.77 3.36
N ARG A 11 -17.25 -2.96 2.06
CA ARG A 11 -17.56 -1.86 1.13
C ARG A 11 -18.79 -1.11 1.57
N LEU A 12 -19.84 -1.84 1.96
CA LEU A 12 -21.06 -1.24 2.46
C LEU A 12 -20.80 -0.44 3.73
N ILE A 13 -20.10 -1.03 4.70
CA ILE A 13 -19.71 -0.36 5.96
C ILE A 13 -18.94 0.93 5.67
N TYR A 14 -17.91 0.88 4.84
CA TYR A 14 -17.08 2.05 4.53
C TYR A 14 -17.82 3.11 3.72
N ARG A 15 -18.73 2.69 2.83
CA ARG A 15 -19.58 3.61 2.07
C ARG A 15 -20.57 4.34 2.98
N VAL A 16 -21.15 3.67 3.98
CA VAL A 16 -22.13 4.27 4.89
C VAL A 16 -21.42 5.10 5.97
N LEU A 17 -20.45 4.52 6.66
CA LEU A 17 -19.81 5.14 7.82
C LEU A 17 -18.75 6.17 7.45
N PHE A 18 -18.05 6.01 6.33
CA PHE A 18 -16.93 6.90 5.95
C PHE A 18 -17.13 7.56 4.59
N ARG A 19 -18.31 7.39 3.98
CA ARG A 19 -18.65 7.90 2.65
C ARG A 19 -17.50 7.73 1.67
N LEU A 20 -16.89 6.53 1.70
CA LEU A 20 -15.61 6.26 1.07
C LEU A 20 -15.70 6.47 -0.45
N GLU A 21 -14.83 7.33 -0.97
CA GLU A 21 -14.70 7.61 -2.41
C GLU A 21 -13.30 7.22 -2.89
N ALA A 22 -13.21 6.69 -4.11
CA ALA A 22 -11.95 6.35 -4.75
C ALA A 22 -11.85 6.97 -6.15
N VAL A 23 -10.75 7.67 -6.42
CA VAL A 23 -10.48 8.38 -7.69
C VAL A 23 -9.12 7.94 -8.23
N GLY A 24 -9.01 7.76 -9.55
CA GLY A 24 -7.77 7.33 -10.20
C GLY A 24 -7.51 5.82 -10.16
N ARG A 25 -8.53 5.00 -9.85
CA ARG A 25 -8.38 3.53 -9.74
C ARG A 25 -7.89 2.88 -11.03
N GLU A 26 -8.17 3.52 -12.17
CA GLU A 26 -7.70 3.20 -13.51
C GLU A 26 -6.18 3.32 -13.66
N ASN A 27 -5.50 4.08 -12.79
CA ASN A 27 -4.05 4.18 -12.79
C ASN A 27 -3.37 2.94 -12.18
N VAL A 28 -4.11 2.09 -11.48
CA VAL A 28 -3.59 0.82 -10.96
C VAL A 28 -3.54 -0.18 -12.10
N PRO A 29 -2.35 -0.68 -12.51
CA PRO A 29 -2.25 -1.64 -13.60
C PRO A 29 -3.16 -2.85 -13.40
N ALA A 30 -3.79 -3.31 -14.47
CA ALA A 30 -4.68 -4.47 -14.43
C ALA A 30 -3.93 -5.79 -14.21
N GLU A 31 -2.68 -5.86 -14.68
CA GLU A 31 -1.81 -7.02 -14.63
C GLU A 31 -0.42 -6.65 -14.08
N GLY A 32 0.44 -7.65 -13.87
CA GLY A 32 1.79 -7.44 -13.33
C GLY A 32 1.83 -7.05 -11.85
N GLY A 33 3.04 -7.03 -11.29
CA GLY A 33 3.26 -6.67 -9.89
C GLY A 33 2.96 -5.20 -9.63
N VAL A 34 2.23 -4.89 -8.56
CA VAL A 34 1.92 -3.50 -8.19
C VAL A 34 2.23 -3.28 -6.72
N LEU A 35 3.00 -2.24 -6.43
CA LEU A 35 3.26 -1.76 -5.08
C LEU A 35 2.49 -0.45 -4.85
N LEU A 36 1.41 -0.51 -4.07
CA LEU A 36 0.66 0.66 -3.62
C LEU A 36 1.38 1.30 -2.43
N CYS A 37 1.87 2.52 -2.58
CA CYS A 37 2.56 3.26 -1.53
C CYS A 37 1.62 4.34 -0.99
N SER A 38 1.22 4.23 0.28
CA SER A 38 0.23 5.14 0.88
C SER A 38 0.75 5.87 2.11
N ASN A 39 0.20 7.06 2.39
CA ASN A 39 0.27 7.63 3.73
C ASN A 39 -0.48 6.77 4.76
N HIS A 40 -0.14 6.92 6.05
CA HIS A 40 -0.73 6.15 7.14
C HIS A 40 -1.28 7.06 8.24
N ILE A 41 -2.59 7.13 8.35
CA ILE A 41 -3.33 7.95 9.32
C ILE A 41 -4.12 7.09 10.33
N SER A 42 -4.37 5.80 10.06
CA SER A 42 -5.16 4.91 10.94
C SER A 42 -4.95 3.43 10.64
N ASN A 43 -5.27 2.57 11.62
CA ASN A 43 -5.37 1.12 11.43
C ASN A 43 -6.44 0.69 10.39
N LEU A 44 -7.34 1.62 10.01
CA LEU A 44 -8.32 1.41 8.94
C LEU A 44 -7.73 1.56 7.54
N ASP A 45 -6.49 2.03 7.39
CA ASP A 45 -5.90 2.31 6.07
C ASP A 45 -5.75 1.07 5.16
N PRO A 46 -5.27 -0.10 5.64
CA PRO A 46 -5.14 -1.27 4.78
C PRO A 46 -6.45 -1.67 4.05
N PRO A 47 -7.60 -1.83 4.74
CA PRO A 47 -8.86 -2.06 4.03
C PRO A 47 -9.29 -0.85 3.19
N THR A 48 -9.13 0.39 3.66
CA THR A 48 -9.46 1.61 2.88
C THR A 48 -8.80 1.63 1.50
N VAL A 49 -7.51 1.31 1.45
CA VAL A 49 -6.71 1.30 0.21
C VAL A 49 -7.07 0.13 -0.70
N GLY A 50 -7.42 -1.03 -0.15
CA GLY A 50 -7.64 -2.22 -0.97
C GLY A 50 -9.07 -2.38 -1.49
N ILE A 51 -10.06 -1.90 -0.74
CA ILE A 51 -11.41 -2.45 -0.84
C ILE A 51 -12.16 -2.05 -2.11
N LEU A 52 -11.91 -0.86 -2.65
CA LEU A 52 -12.56 -0.36 -3.87
C LEU A 52 -11.82 -0.75 -5.16
N LEU A 53 -10.72 -1.49 -5.06
CA LEU A 53 -10.00 -2.03 -6.20
C LEU A 53 -10.60 -3.36 -6.68
N LYS A 54 -10.39 -3.65 -7.97
CA LYS A 54 -10.75 -4.94 -8.59
C LYS A 54 -9.79 -6.06 -8.18
N ARG A 55 -8.53 -5.72 -7.98
CA ARG A 55 -7.45 -6.64 -7.62
C ARG A 55 -7.31 -6.72 -6.10
N LYS A 56 -7.12 -7.93 -5.57
CA LYS A 56 -6.87 -8.15 -4.15
C LYS A 56 -5.52 -7.54 -3.75
N VAL A 57 -5.53 -6.73 -2.70
CA VAL A 57 -4.32 -6.10 -2.15
C VAL A 57 -3.81 -6.89 -0.94
N HIS A 58 -2.52 -7.14 -0.91
CA HIS A 58 -1.83 -7.84 0.16
C HIS A 58 -1.10 -6.85 1.07
N PHE A 59 -1.28 -6.99 2.38
CA PHE A 59 -0.63 -6.14 3.38
C PHE A 59 0.12 -6.97 4.41
N MET A 60 1.23 -6.43 4.89
CA MET A 60 1.86 -6.96 6.10
C MET A 60 0.97 -6.65 7.30
N ALA A 61 0.73 -7.65 8.15
CA ALA A 61 0.00 -7.50 9.40
C ALA A 61 0.75 -8.22 10.52
N LYS A 62 0.66 -7.66 11.73
CA LYS A 62 1.28 -8.25 12.93
C LYS A 62 0.86 -9.70 13.10
N ALA A 63 1.82 -10.61 13.29
CA ALA A 63 1.58 -12.05 13.39
C ALA A 63 0.56 -12.40 14.48
N GLU A 64 0.50 -11.62 15.55
CA GLU A 64 -0.45 -11.79 16.66
C GLU A 64 -1.91 -11.66 16.21
N LEU A 65 -2.19 -10.85 15.17
CA LEU A 65 -3.55 -10.70 14.62
C LEU A 65 -4.06 -11.99 13.98
N PHE A 66 -3.16 -12.88 13.54
CA PHE A 66 -3.52 -14.17 12.95
C PHE A 66 -3.93 -15.20 13.99
N ASN A 67 -3.60 -14.97 15.27
CA ASN A 67 -3.96 -15.85 16.38
C ASN A 67 -5.29 -15.48 17.03
N VAL A 68 -5.88 -14.33 16.67
CA VAL A 68 -7.16 -13.88 17.22
C VAL A 68 -8.29 -14.73 16.61
N PRO A 69 -9.14 -15.38 17.42
CA PRO A 69 -10.29 -16.14 16.92
C PRO A 69 -11.16 -15.27 16.02
N VAL A 70 -11.69 -15.84 14.94
CA VAL A 70 -12.47 -15.16 13.88
C VAL A 70 -11.66 -14.17 13.04
N LEU A 71 -10.93 -13.22 13.65
CA LEU A 71 -10.15 -12.20 12.94
C LEU A 71 -8.98 -12.81 12.15
N GLY A 72 -8.24 -13.76 12.73
CA GLY A 72 -7.06 -14.34 12.09
C GLY A 72 -7.35 -15.03 10.75
N PRO A 73 -8.32 -15.96 10.69
CA PRO A 73 -8.76 -16.55 9.43
C PRO A 73 -9.30 -15.51 8.43
N LEU A 74 -9.94 -14.45 8.93
CA LEU A 74 -10.51 -13.40 8.11
C LEU A 74 -9.43 -12.55 7.44
N ILE A 75 -8.46 -12.02 8.18
CA ILE A 75 -7.42 -11.14 7.63
C ILE A 75 -6.53 -11.86 6.62
N GLY A 76 -6.22 -13.14 6.85
CA GLY A 76 -5.48 -13.96 5.88
C GLY A 76 -6.26 -14.13 4.58
N LYS A 77 -7.56 -14.43 4.67
CA LYS A 77 -8.44 -14.50 3.49
C LYS A 77 -8.58 -13.15 2.79
N LEU A 78 -8.49 -12.03 3.52
CA LEU A 78 -8.49 -10.67 2.99
C LEU A 78 -7.16 -10.24 2.36
N GLY A 79 -6.09 -11.02 2.50
CA GLY A 79 -4.80 -10.78 1.83
C GLY A 79 -3.68 -10.35 2.76
N ALA A 80 -3.94 -10.26 4.06
CA ALA A 80 -2.89 -10.00 5.03
C ALA A 80 -1.91 -11.18 5.10
N PHE A 81 -0.63 -10.88 5.32
CA PHE A 81 0.40 -11.87 5.62
C PHE A 81 1.22 -11.45 6.84
N PRO A 82 1.69 -12.42 7.66
CA PRO A 82 2.24 -12.13 8.97
C PRO A 82 3.63 -11.50 8.89
N VAL A 83 3.89 -10.53 9.78
CA VAL A 83 5.22 -10.03 10.13
C VAL A 83 5.45 -10.24 11.64
N LYS A 84 6.63 -10.76 12.01
CA LYS A 84 6.97 -11.07 13.40
C LYS A 84 7.20 -9.81 14.24
N ARG A 85 7.03 -9.96 15.56
CA ARG A 85 7.40 -8.94 16.55
C ARG A 85 8.91 -8.67 16.45
N GLY A 86 9.30 -7.40 16.42
CA GLY A 86 10.68 -6.96 16.13
C GLY A 86 10.86 -6.40 14.70
N GLY A 87 9.84 -6.53 13.85
CA GLY A 87 9.80 -5.88 12.54
C GLY A 87 9.98 -6.84 11.37
N VAL A 88 10.35 -6.28 10.23
CA VAL A 88 10.44 -7.04 8.99
C VAL A 88 11.63 -8.01 8.99
N SER A 89 11.30 -9.30 8.95
CA SER A 89 12.26 -10.38 8.82
C SER A 89 12.64 -10.66 7.35
N LYS A 90 13.74 -11.38 7.11
CA LYS A 90 14.14 -11.80 5.75
C LYS A 90 13.04 -12.61 5.05
N GLU A 91 12.32 -13.42 5.79
CA GLU A 91 11.19 -14.22 5.29
C GLU A 91 10.03 -13.33 4.86
N SER A 92 9.72 -12.30 5.64
CA SER A 92 8.65 -11.33 5.33
C SER A 92 8.99 -10.52 4.07
N ILE A 93 10.26 -10.14 3.90
CA ILE A 93 10.76 -9.49 2.67
C ILE A 93 10.64 -10.44 1.48
N LYS A 94 11.07 -11.70 1.64
CA LYS A 94 11.00 -12.70 0.57
C LYS A 94 9.55 -12.94 0.13
N LEU A 95 8.63 -13.05 1.09
CA LEU A 95 7.20 -13.21 0.80
C LEU A 95 6.63 -12.01 0.06
N ALA A 96 6.93 -10.79 0.51
CA ALA A 96 6.53 -9.56 -0.17
C ALA A 96 7.04 -9.47 -1.62
N LEU A 97 8.32 -9.80 -1.85
CA LEU A 97 8.89 -9.83 -3.19
C LEU A 97 8.24 -10.91 -4.07
N ASN A 98 7.94 -12.09 -3.51
CA ASN A 98 7.25 -13.15 -4.25
C ASN A 98 5.83 -12.73 -4.62
N ILE A 99 5.07 -12.10 -3.72
CA ILE A 99 3.74 -11.56 -4.01
C ILE A 99 3.79 -10.61 -5.22
N LEU A 100 4.76 -9.69 -5.24
CA LEU A 100 4.94 -8.75 -6.35
C LEU A 100 5.34 -9.45 -7.65
N ARG A 101 6.29 -10.38 -7.60
CA ARG A 101 6.77 -11.16 -8.76
C ARG A 101 5.71 -12.08 -9.34
N ASP A 102 4.80 -12.58 -8.51
CA ASP A 102 3.62 -13.35 -8.93
C ASP A 102 2.56 -12.48 -9.64
N GLY A 103 2.84 -11.20 -9.87
CA GLY A 103 1.89 -10.29 -10.50
C GLY A 103 0.71 -9.95 -9.60
N LYS A 104 0.89 -9.88 -8.28
CA LYS A 104 -0.16 -9.47 -7.33
C LYS A 104 0.06 -8.02 -6.87
N VAL A 105 -0.94 -7.48 -6.18
CA VAL A 105 -0.89 -6.12 -5.62
C VAL A 105 -0.51 -6.19 -4.15
N MET A 106 0.51 -5.44 -3.76
CA MET A 106 0.92 -5.28 -2.37
C MET A 106 0.77 -3.82 -1.95
N GLY A 107 0.29 -3.58 -0.74
CA GLY A 107 0.27 -2.25 -0.14
C GLY A 107 1.35 -2.06 0.93
N ILE A 108 1.91 -0.86 0.99
CA ILE A 108 2.93 -0.45 1.94
C ILE A 108 2.70 1.00 2.40
N PHE A 109 3.12 1.28 3.63
CA PHE A 109 3.02 2.59 4.26
C PHE A 109 4.42 3.15 4.54
N PRO A 110 5.06 3.81 3.55
CA PRO A 110 6.44 4.32 3.67
C PRO A 110 6.64 5.45 4.70
N GLU A 111 5.58 6.03 5.27
CA GLU A 111 5.64 7.10 6.29
C GLU A 111 6.24 6.65 7.64
N GLY A 112 6.54 5.37 7.82
CA GLY A 112 7.07 4.81 9.06
C GLY A 112 8.40 5.43 9.54
N SER A 113 8.44 5.74 10.84
CA SER A 113 9.59 6.33 11.54
C SER A 113 10.85 5.44 11.49
N ARG A 114 12.03 6.08 11.49
CA ARG A 114 13.31 5.41 11.79
C ARG A 114 13.17 4.74 13.16
N GLY A 115 13.06 3.40 13.19
CA GLY A 115 13.02 2.62 14.44
C GLY A 115 11.88 1.61 14.54
N ALA A 116 10.79 1.74 13.78
CA ALA A 116 9.70 0.77 13.78
C ALA A 116 9.92 -0.32 12.71
N GLY A 117 10.91 -1.19 12.91
CA GLY A 117 10.95 -2.49 12.23
C GLY A 117 11.10 -2.48 10.70
N GLY A 118 12.12 -1.78 10.19
CA GLY A 118 12.88 -2.26 9.03
C GLY A 118 12.48 -1.82 7.62
N ILE A 119 11.30 -1.21 7.40
CA ILE A 119 10.89 -0.69 6.07
C ILE A 119 10.82 0.84 6.05
N GLY A 120 11.86 1.52 6.55
CA GLY A 120 11.92 2.98 6.56
C GLY A 120 11.96 3.60 5.15
N LYS A 121 12.47 4.83 5.04
CA LYS A 121 12.61 5.65 3.81
C LYS A 121 13.21 4.97 2.56
N LYS A 122 13.71 3.73 2.64
CA LYS A 122 14.30 2.97 1.52
C LYS A 122 13.43 1.80 1.06
N GLY A 123 12.51 1.36 1.90
CA GLY A 123 11.92 0.03 1.76
C GLY A 123 10.87 -0.07 0.66
N ALA A 124 10.08 0.99 0.43
CA ALA A 124 9.12 1.02 -0.67
C ALA A 124 9.81 0.93 -2.04
N ALA A 125 10.80 1.80 -2.32
CA ALA A 125 11.55 1.73 -3.56
C ALA A 125 12.31 0.40 -3.72
N SER A 126 12.88 -0.13 -2.63
CA SER A 126 13.57 -1.44 -2.65
C SER A 126 12.65 -2.58 -3.13
N PHE A 127 11.39 -2.62 -2.68
CA PHE A 127 10.44 -3.64 -3.13
C PHE A 127 10.12 -3.48 -4.62
N ALA A 128 9.81 -2.26 -5.07
CA ALA A 128 9.48 -2.00 -6.48
C ALA A 128 10.66 -2.37 -7.40
N LEU A 129 11.85 -1.83 -7.15
CA LEU A 129 13.04 -2.05 -7.98
C LEU A 129 13.48 -3.53 -8.02
N ARG A 130 13.41 -4.26 -6.89
CA ARG A 130 13.84 -5.68 -6.83
C ARG A 130 12.82 -6.68 -7.37
N SER A 131 11.56 -6.26 -7.52
CA SER A 131 10.49 -7.09 -8.06
C SER A 131 10.10 -6.73 -9.49
N GLY A 132 10.46 -5.53 -9.95
CA GLY A 132 9.97 -4.96 -11.21
C GLY A 132 8.51 -4.49 -11.13
N ALA A 133 7.95 -4.36 -9.93
CA ALA A 133 6.57 -3.94 -9.74
C ALA A 133 6.38 -2.45 -10.00
N ALA A 134 5.23 -2.09 -10.58
CA ALA A 134 4.83 -0.69 -10.73
C ALA A 134 4.56 -0.06 -9.35
N ALA A 135 5.29 1.01 -9.03
CA ALA A 135 5.10 1.76 -7.78
C ALA A 135 4.00 2.82 -7.96
N VAL A 136 2.83 2.58 -7.40
CA VAL A 136 1.67 3.46 -7.51
C VAL A 136 1.52 4.26 -6.21
N PRO A 137 1.64 5.61 -6.25
CA PRO A 137 1.40 6.43 -5.08
C PRO A 137 -0.09 6.48 -4.78
N VAL A 138 -0.45 6.43 -3.49
CA VAL A 138 -1.81 6.48 -2.98
C VAL A 138 -1.89 7.53 -1.88
N ALA A 139 -2.93 8.36 -1.93
CA ALA A 139 -3.22 9.32 -0.87
C ALA A 139 -4.58 9.04 -0.23
N ILE A 140 -4.59 8.90 1.09
CA ILE A 140 -5.78 8.86 1.93
C ILE A 140 -5.99 10.26 2.51
N ILE A 141 -7.18 10.82 2.25
CA ILE A 141 -7.59 12.14 2.73
C ILE A 141 -8.86 11.96 3.57
N GLY A 142 -8.78 12.34 4.85
CA GLY A 142 -9.88 12.21 5.81
C GLY A 142 -9.36 11.99 7.23
N ASP A 143 -10.28 11.81 8.17
CA ASP A 143 -9.99 11.59 9.60
C ASP A 143 -10.78 10.40 10.19
N TYR A 144 -11.42 9.59 9.34
CA TYR A 144 -12.28 8.47 9.73
C TYR A 144 -13.38 8.79 10.75
N LYS A 145 -13.85 10.05 10.80
CA LYS A 145 -15.06 10.36 11.59
C LYS A 145 -16.30 9.78 10.94
N LEU A 146 -17.21 9.27 11.77
CA LEU A 146 -18.48 8.72 11.31
C LEU A 146 -19.25 9.74 10.45
N PHE A 147 -19.79 9.24 9.34
CA PHE A 147 -20.55 9.95 8.32
C PHE A 147 -19.81 11.10 7.61
N ARG A 148 -18.49 11.22 7.82
CA ARG A 148 -17.63 12.14 7.06
C ARG A 148 -16.96 11.42 5.90
N LYS A 149 -16.64 12.17 4.85
CA LYS A 149 -16.00 11.65 3.65
C LYS A 149 -14.53 11.30 3.91
N THR A 150 -14.15 10.09 3.52
CA THR A 150 -12.77 9.66 3.35
C THR A 150 -12.55 9.40 1.86
N LYS A 151 -11.44 9.92 1.32
CA LYS A 151 -11.11 9.82 -0.11
C LYS A 151 -9.79 9.08 -0.28
N VAL A 152 -9.75 8.19 -1.26
CA VAL A 152 -8.54 7.49 -1.68
C VAL A 152 -8.22 7.90 -3.11
N LEU A 153 -7.04 8.45 -3.32
CA LEU A 153 -6.53 8.88 -4.61
C LEU A 153 -5.43 7.94 -5.04
N TYR A 154 -5.53 7.38 -6.25
CA TYR A 154 -4.49 6.53 -6.84
C TYR A 154 -3.84 7.32 -7.98
N GLY A 155 -2.57 7.70 -7.82
CA GLY A 155 -1.81 8.41 -8.85
C GLY A 155 -1.31 7.47 -9.94
N LYS A 156 -0.69 8.02 -11.00
CA LYS A 156 0.01 7.20 -11.99
C LYS A 156 1.26 6.54 -11.41
N PRO A 157 1.67 5.36 -11.92
CA PRO A 157 2.91 4.72 -11.52
C PRO A 157 4.10 5.67 -11.64
N VAL A 158 4.92 5.74 -10.59
CA VAL A 158 6.17 6.51 -10.63
C VAL A 158 7.20 5.75 -11.44
N ASN A 159 7.80 6.42 -12.43
CA ASN A 159 8.94 5.86 -13.15
C ASN A 159 10.15 5.80 -12.21
N LEU A 160 10.62 4.59 -11.91
CA LEU A 160 11.78 4.35 -11.06
C LEU A 160 13.03 3.92 -11.84
N ASP A 161 12.97 3.88 -13.17
CA ASP A 161 14.06 3.39 -14.03
C ASP A 161 15.33 4.22 -13.86
N ALA A 162 15.18 5.53 -13.65
CA ALA A 162 16.29 6.42 -13.35
C ALA A 162 17.11 5.94 -12.15
N TYR A 163 16.47 5.35 -11.13
CA TYR A 163 17.09 4.94 -9.86
C TYR A 163 17.61 3.49 -9.85
N GLN A 164 17.67 2.83 -11.01
CA GLN A 164 18.28 1.52 -11.13
C GLN A 164 19.81 1.59 -10.95
N LYS A 165 20.44 0.47 -10.56
CA LYS A 165 21.88 0.40 -10.31
C LYS A 165 22.68 0.84 -11.55
N GLY A 166 23.59 1.80 -11.38
CA GLY A 166 24.52 2.24 -12.44
C GLY A 166 24.38 3.70 -12.88
N ALA A 167 23.42 4.45 -12.34
CA ALA A 167 23.32 5.90 -12.55
C ALA A 167 24.13 6.66 -11.49
N ASP A 168 24.82 7.73 -11.91
CA ASP A 168 25.55 8.64 -11.03
C ASP A 168 24.56 9.47 -10.21
N PHE A 169 24.54 9.25 -8.90
CA PHE A 169 23.70 9.98 -7.96
C PHE A 169 24.53 10.58 -6.84
N GLU A 170 24.23 11.83 -6.49
CA GLU A 170 24.57 12.36 -5.17
C GLU A 170 23.53 11.86 -4.15
N GLY A 171 23.91 10.89 -3.30
CA GLY A 171 23.06 10.33 -2.24
C GLY A 171 22.67 8.87 -2.44
N ASP A 172 21.77 8.35 -1.59
CA ASP A 172 21.27 6.96 -1.70
C ASP A 172 20.11 6.87 -2.71
N PRO A 173 20.27 6.15 -3.84
CA PRO A 173 19.23 6.03 -4.88
C PRO A 173 17.90 5.51 -4.37
N LEU A 174 17.88 4.65 -3.33
CA LEU A 174 16.65 4.12 -2.76
C LEU A 174 15.89 5.15 -1.93
N GLU A 175 16.61 6.06 -1.26
CA GLU A 175 15.99 7.18 -0.56
C GLU A 175 15.41 8.18 -1.56
N LEU A 176 16.16 8.51 -2.62
CA LEU A 176 15.68 9.40 -3.69
C LEU A 176 14.45 8.83 -4.41
N ALA A 177 14.46 7.55 -4.75
CA ALA A 177 13.33 6.86 -5.37
C ALA A 177 12.09 6.84 -4.45
N THR A 178 12.28 6.58 -3.15
CA THR A 178 11.16 6.60 -2.20
C THR A 178 10.65 8.02 -2.00
N GLU A 179 11.53 9.01 -1.99
CA GLU A 179 11.15 10.43 -1.91
C GLU A 179 10.35 10.87 -3.14
N ALA A 180 10.70 10.40 -4.34
CA ALA A 180 9.92 10.64 -5.54
C ALA A 180 8.48 10.11 -5.40
N ILE A 181 8.29 8.91 -4.83
CA ILE A 181 6.97 8.35 -4.52
C ILE A 181 6.24 9.21 -3.48
N MET A 182 6.91 9.53 -2.37
CA MET A 182 6.35 10.31 -1.27
C MET A 182 5.94 11.72 -1.70
N SER A 183 6.73 12.35 -2.56
CA SER A 183 6.43 13.66 -3.14
C SER A 183 5.10 13.64 -3.89
N ARG A 184 4.86 12.60 -4.72
CA ARG A 184 3.55 12.43 -5.40
C ARG A 184 2.40 12.26 -4.41
N ILE A 185 2.60 11.51 -3.32
CA ILE A 185 1.58 11.36 -2.26
C ILE A 185 1.25 12.71 -1.63
N ARG A 186 2.26 13.53 -1.29
CA ARG A 186 2.06 14.87 -0.72
C ARG A 186 1.29 15.78 -1.67
N THR A 187 1.68 15.82 -2.95
CA THR A 187 0.95 16.60 -3.96
C THR A 187 -0.52 16.18 -4.08
N MET A 188 -0.82 14.88 -4.04
CA MET A 188 -2.21 14.41 -4.10
C MET A 188 -3.00 14.80 -2.84
N LYS A 189 -2.38 14.77 -1.66
CA LYS A 189 -3.00 15.23 -0.40
C LYS A 189 -3.32 16.72 -0.45
N GLU A 190 -2.41 17.54 -0.95
CA GLU A 190 -2.57 19.00 -1.07
C GLU A 190 -3.62 19.38 -2.11
N THR A 191 -3.58 18.76 -3.29
CA THR A 191 -4.46 19.11 -4.42
C THR A 191 -5.82 18.42 -4.37
N GLY A 192 -5.95 17.32 -3.61
CA GLY A 192 -7.15 16.50 -3.57
C GLY A 192 -7.45 15.74 -4.88
N LYS A 193 -6.45 15.65 -5.78
CA LYS A 193 -6.55 15.03 -7.11
C LYS A 193 -5.42 14.01 -7.33
N PRO A 194 -5.64 12.94 -8.11
CA PRO A 194 -4.55 12.06 -8.53
C PRO A 194 -3.46 12.81 -9.29
N THR A 195 -2.20 12.40 -9.11
CA THR A 195 -1.09 12.91 -9.92
C THR A 195 -1.15 12.33 -11.32
N ASN A 196 -1.02 13.20 -12.33
CA ASN A 196 -0.78 12.85 -13.71
C ASN A 196 0.73 12.88 -13.98
N ASN A 197 1.19 12.04 -14.90
CA ASN A 197 2.59 12.02 -15.37
C ASN A 197 3.00 13.39 -15.91
#